data_AF-A0A085FPB4-F1
#
_entry.id   AF-A0A085FPB4-F1
#
_cell.length_a   1.000
_cell.length_b   1.000
_cell.length_c   1.000
_cell.angle_alpha   90.00
_cell.angle_beta   90.00
_cell.angle_gamma   90.00
#
_symmetry.space_group_name_H-M   'P 1'
#
loop_
_entity.id
_entity.type
_entity.pdbx_description
1 polymer ?
#
loop_
_entity_poly.entity_id
_entity_poly.type
_entity_poly.pdbx_seq_one_letter_code
_entity_poly.pdbx_strand_id
1 'polypeptide(L)'
;MNTNEQQCVGSIRLVYADTTSNEVITLGGAGFITREEDDAAWANVPAFAGATNLVADRLDANGDIVDDKPVSVETCEILMGASIEQLIAAGRANLAGELASA
;
A
#
# COMPACT_ATOMS: atom_id res chain seq x y z
N MET A 1 -8.86 -16.44 27.28
CA MET A 1 -9.07 -16.57 25.82
C MET A 1 -7.75 -16.19 25.20
N ASN A 2 -6.99 -17.16 24.67
CA ASN A 2 -5.72 -16.91 24.02
C ASN A 2 -5.99 -16.74 22.54
N THR A 3 -6.27 -15.51 22.12
CA THR A 3 -6.25 -15.17 20.71
C THR A 3 -4.77 -15.07 20.35
N ASN A 4 -4.20 -16.12 19.75
CA ASN A 4 -2.94 -15.98 19.03
C ASN A 4 -3.24 -15.13 17.79
N GLU A 5 -3.39 -13.82 18.00
CA GLU A 5 -3.26 -12.82 16.96
C GLU A 5 -1.81 -12.91 16.53
N GLN A 6 -1.53 -13.59 15.42
CA GLN A 6 -0.20 -13.56 14.83
C GLN A 6 0.09 -12.09 14.50
N GLN A 7 0.92 -11.47 15.33
CA GLN A 7 1.23 -10.06 15.24
C GLN A 7 1.89 -9.82 13.88
N CYS A 8 1.25 -8.98 13.05
CA CYS A 8 1.80 -8.52 11.79
C CYS A 8 3.18 -7.91 12.06
N VAL A 9 4.22 -8.41 11.38
CA VAL A 9 5.60 -7.92 11.58
C VAL A 9 5.94 -6.75 10.66
N GLY A 10 5.09 -6.52 9.64
CA GLY A 10 5.22 -5.45 8.68
C GLY A 10 4.18 -5.56 7.57
N SER A 11 4.01 -4.51 6.79
CA SER A 11 3.10 -4.49 5.64
C SER A 11 3.67 -3.70 4.48
N ILE A 12 3.19 -3.97 3.27
CA ILE A 12 3.44 -3.13 2.10
C ILE A 12 2.10 -2.59 1.63
N ARG A 13 2.01 -1.26 1.45
CA ARG A 13 0.82 -0.59 0.94
C ARG A 13 1.15 0.12 -0.35
N LEU A 14 0.22 0.07 -1.30
CA LEU A 14 0.26 0.88 -2.51
C LEU A 14 -0.57 2.13 -2.28
N VAL A 15 0.05 3.29 -2.50
CA VAL A 15 -0.59 4.58 -2.32
C VAL A 15 -0.51 5.41 -3.61
N TYR A 16 -1.50 6.27 -3.80
CA TYR A 16 -1.58 7.24 -4.87
C TYR A 16 -1.64 8.64 -4.27
N ALA A 17 -0.66 9.48 -4.60
CA ALA A 17 -0.67 10.89 -4.26
C ALA A 17 -1.58 11.65 -5.23
N ASP A 18 -2.80 11.93 -4.78
CA ASP A 18 -3.79 12.66 -5.56
C ASP A 18 -3.53 14.16 -5.49
N THR A 19 -2.79 14.65 -6.47
CA THR A 19 -2.51 16.09 -6.60
C THR A 19 -3.76 16.96 -6.81
N THR A 20 -4.91 16.37 -7.19
CA THR A 20 -6.15 17.13 -7.40
C THR A 20 -6.84 17.45 -6.09
N SER A 21 -6.95 16.47 -5.18
CA SER A 21 -7.55 16.65 -3.86
C SER A 21 -6.52 16.98 -2.77
N ASN A 22 -5.22 16.90 -3.09
CA ASN A 22 -4.11 17.01 -2.15
C ASN A 22 -4.22 15.95 -1.02
N GLU A 23 -4.58 14.72 -1.39
CA GLU A 23 -4.75 13.58 -0.49
C GLU A 23 -3.83 12.42 -0.89
N VAL A 24 -3.52 11.56 0.08
CA VAL A 24 -2.87 10.26 -0.16
C VAL A 24 -3.93 9.18 -0.08
N ILE A 25 -4.11 8.46 -1.18
CA ILE A 25 -5.14 7.44 -1.33
C ILE A 25 -4.48 6.07 -1.24
N THR A 26 -4.88 5.27 -0.26
CA THR A 26 -4.45 3.87 -0.19
C THR A 26 -5.22 3.05 -1.22
N LEU A 27 -4.49 2.43 -2.14
CA LEU A 27 -5.03 1.56 -3.19
C LEU A 27 -5.22 0.13 -2.71
N GLY A 28 -4.43 -0.28 -1.72
CA GLY A 28 -4.45 -1.61 -1.12
C GLY A 28 -3.07 -1.99 -0.58
N GLY A 29 -2.90 -3.25 -0.23
CA GLY A 29 -1.64 -3.74 0.33
C GLY A 29 -1.76 -5.14 0.92
N ALA A 30 -0.65 -5.62 1.46
CA ALA A 30 -0.57 -6.91 2.14
C ALA A 30 0.19 -6.76 3.46
N GLY A 31 -0.29 -7.45 4.50
CA GLY A 31 0.42 -7.62 5.77
C GLY A 31 1.14 -8.97 5.81
N PHE A 32 2.24 -9.03 6.56
CA PHE A 32 3.11 -10.20 6.63
C PHE A 32 3.25 -10.69 8.08
N ILE A 33 3.33 -12.01 8.24
CA ILE A 33 3.45 -12.64 9.55
C ILE A 33 4.92 -12.88 9.91
N THR A 34 5.77 -13.10 8.91
CA THR A 34 7.20 -13.30 9.11
C THR A 34 8.03 -12.23 8.41
N ARG A 35 9.20 -11.92 8.98
CA ARG A 35 10.09 -10.92 8.40
C ARG A 35 10.65 -11.37 7.05
N GLU A 36 10.82 -12.68 6.89
CA GLU A 36 11.26 -13.30 5.64
C GLU A 36 10.24 -13.10 4.51
N GLU A 37 8.94 -13.25 4.78
CA GLU A 37 7.88 -12.95 3.80
C GLU A 37 7.84 -11.47 3.43
N ASP A 38 7.94 -10.58 4.42
CA ASP A 38 7.99 -9.12 4.22
C ASP A 38 9.21 -8.70 3.38
N ASP A 39 10.41 -9.19 3.73
CA ASP A 39 11.64 -8.94 2.98
C ASP A 39 11.55 -9.48 1.55
N ALA A 40 11.02 -10.70 1.36
CA ALA A 40 10.86 -11.31 0.05
C ALA A 40 9.82 -10.56 -0.81
N ALA A 41 8.70 -10.15 -0.22
CA ALA A 41 7.69 -9.36 -0.93
C ALA A 41 8.26 -8.00 -1.33
N TRP A 42 8.97 -7.32 -0.42
CA TRP A 42 9.57 -6.01 -0.71
C TRP A 42 10.62 -6.09 -1.81
N ALA A 43 11.46 -7.12 -1.82
CA ALA A 43 12.45 -7.34 -2.88
C ALA A 43 11.81 -7.53 -4.26
N ASN A 44 10.59 -8.08 -4.32
CA ASN A 44 9.85 -8.29 -5.56
C ASN A 44 9.08 -7.06 -6.05
N VAL A 45 8.99 -5.98 -5.25
CA VAL A 45 8.43 -4.71 -5.72
C VAL A 45 9.50 -3.94 -6.52
N PRO A 46 9.31 -3.77 -7.85
CA PRO A 46 10.26 -3.04 -8.67
C PRO A 46 10.16 -1.54 -8.43
N ALA A 47 11.30 -0.87 -8.23
CA ALA A 47 11.34 0.59 -8.21
C ALA A 47 11.24 1.13 -9.64
N PHE A 48 10.33 2.07 -9.86
CA PHE A 48 10.12 2.74 -11.13
C PHE A 48 11.03 3.96 -11.24
N ALA A 49 11.84 4.02 -12.30
CA ALA A 49 12.80 5.12 -12.49
C ALA A 49 12.19 6.40 -13.09
N GLY A 50 10.92 6.36 -13.51
CA GLY A 50 10.22 7.50 -14.09
C GLY A 50 9.42 8.32 -13.06
N ALA A 51 8.85 9.43 -13.52
CA ALA A 51 7.93 10.21 -12.71
C ALA A 51 6.60 9.45 -12.53
N THR A 52 6.14 9.34 -11.29
CA THR A 52 4.89 8.67 -10.92
C THR A 52 4.35 9.30 -9.64
N ASN A 53 3.04 9.26 -9.46
CA ASN A 53 2.37 9.60 -8.20
C ASN A 53 2.03 8.35 -7.38
N LEU A 54 2.51 7.18 -7.81
CA LEU A 54 2.27 5.89 -7.15
C LEU A 54 3.51 5.47 -6.38
N VAL A 55 3.31 5.09 -5.13
CA VAL A 55 4.37 4.67 -4.22
C VAL A 55 3.96 3.37 -3.54
N ALA A 56 4.91 2.46 -3.38
CA ALA A 56 4.80 1.36 -2.45
C ALA A 56 5.49 1.75 -1.16
N ASP A 57 4.73 1.85 -0.07
CA ASP A 57 5.27 2.11 1.26
C ASP A 57 5.44 0.78 1.99
N ARG A 58 6.62 0.55 2.56
CA ARG A 58 6.87 -0.55 3.47
C ARG A 58 6.78 -0.04 4.90
N LEU A 59 5.93 -0.67 5.69
CA LEU A 59 5.65 -0.29 7.07
C LEU A 59 6.11 -1.38 8.04
N ASP A 60 6.57 -0.97 9.22
CA ASP A 60 6.87 -1.89 10.32
C ASP A 60 5.61 -2.35 11.07
N ALA A 61 5.79 -3.10 12.16
CA ALA A 61 4.70 -3.60 13.00
C ALA A 61 3.90 -2.49 13.72
N ASN A 62 4.46 -1.28 13.86
CA ASN A 62 3.78 -0.13 14.45
C ASN A 62 2.99 0.66 13.40
N GLY A 63 3.18 0.35 12.11
CA GLY A 63 2.60 1.09 11.00
C GLY A 63 3.43 2.31 10.62
N ASP A 64 4.70 2.39 11.03
CA ASP A 64 5.61 3.44 10.61
C ASP A 64 6.25 3.07 9.25
N ILE A 65 6.31 4.02 8.32
CA ILE A 65 6.99 3.82 7.03
C ILE A 65 8.50 3.72 7.29
N VAL A 66 9.09 2.60 6.88
CA VAL A 66 10.53 2.33 7.03
C VAL A 66 11.30 2.34 5.71
N ASP A 67 10.60 2.18 4.59
CA ASP A 67 11.16 2.24 3.24
C ASP A 67 10.05 2.56 2.23
N ASP A 68 10.38 3.16 1.09
CA ASP A 68 9.45 3.47 0.03
C ASP A 68 10.04 3.23 -1.37
N LYS A 69 9.17 2.98 -2.36
CA LYS A 69 9.56 2.84 -3.77
C LYS A 69 8.53 3.52 -4.66
N PRO A 70 8.94 4.41 -5.57
CA PRO A 70 8.06 4.79 -6.68
C PRO A 70 7.74 3.55 -7.51
N VAL A 71 6.48 3.39 -7.93
CA VAL A 71 6.04 2.25 -8.74
C VAL A 71 5.26 2.70 -9.98
N SER A 72 5.25 1.87 -11.02
CA SER A 72 4.47 2.13 -12.22
C SER A 72 3.00 1.74 -12.04
N VAL A 73 2.14 2.30 -12.89
CA VAL A 73 0.73 1.86 -13.02
C VAL A 73 0.65 0.35 -13.23
N GLU A 74 1.42 -0.19 -14.18
CA GLU A 74 1.47 -1.63 -14.48
C GLU A 74 1.83 -2.46 -13.25
N THR A 75 2.78 -1.99 -12.43
CA THR A 75 3.16 -2.69 -11.18
C THR A 75 1.98 -2.76 -10.22
N CYS A 76 1.26 -1.64 -10.01
CA CYS A 76 0.07 -1.63 -9.15
C CYS A 76 -1.01 -2.58 -9.67
N GLU A 77 -1.28 -2.57 -10.98
CA GLU A 77 -2.31 -3.40 -11.58
C GLU A 77 -1.98 -4.89 -11.49
N ILE A 78 -0.70 -5.26 -11.69
CA ILE A 78 -0.23 -6.65 -11.53
C ILE A 78 -0.35 -7.11 -10.07
N LEU A 79 0.09 -6.29 -9.11
CA LEU A 79 0.08 -6.67 -7.69
C LEU A 79 -1.35 -6.76 -7.12
N MET A 80 -2.27 -5.92 -7.60
CA MET A 80 -3.63 -5.84 -7.08
C MET A 80 -4.66 -6.62 -7.89
N GLY A 81 -4.35 -6.98 -9.14
CA GLY A 81 -5.28 -7.68 -10.04
C GLY A 81 -6.48 -6.85 -10.51
N ALA A 82 -6.36 -5.51 -10.49
CA ALA A 82 -7.41 -4.58 -10.90
C ALA A 82 -6.79 -3.35 -11.59
N SER A 83 -7.57 -2.62 -12.40
CA SER A 83 -7.06 -1.44 -13.09
C SER A 83 -6.80 -0.28 -12.13
N ILE A 84 -5.87 0.60 -12.47
CA ILE A 84 -5.52 1.73 -11.60
C ILE A 84 -6.70 2.68 -11.35
N GLU A 85 -7.58 2.84 -12.34
CA GLU A 85 -8.80 3.63 -12.22
C GLU A 85 -9.76 3.03 -11.18
N GLN A 86 -9.91 1.70 -11.17
CA GLN A 86 -10.72 0.99 -10.18
C GLN A 86 -10.12 1.11 -8.78
N LEU A 87 -8.80 0.97 -8.66
CA LEU A 87 -8.09 1.08 -7.39
C LEU A 87 -8.20 2.49 -6.80
N ILE A 88 -7.99 3.52 -7.61
CA ILE A 88 -8.13 4.91 -7.17
C ILE A 88 -9.58 5.20 -6.76
N ALA A 89 -10.56 4.76 -7.55
CA ALA A 89 -11.98 4.96 -7.22
C ALA A 89 -12.36 4.29 -5.88
N ALA A 90 -11.91 3.04 -5.67
CA ALA A 90 -12.13 2.32 -4.42
C ALA A 90 -11.43 3.00 -3.24
N GLY A 91 -10.17 3.40 -3.42
CA GLY A 91 -9.40 4.10 -2.39
C GLY A 91 -10.03 5.44 -1.98
N ARG A 92 -10.53 6.23 -2.95
CA ARG A 92 -11.28 7.47 -2.67
C ARG A 92 -12.54 7.21 -1.86
N ALA A 93 -13.29 6.17 -2.22
CA ALA A 93 -14.50 5.80 -1.50
C ALA A 93 -14.21 5.38 -0.05
N ASN A 94 -13.12 4.63 0.17
CA ASN A 94 -12.68 4.23 1.51
C ASN A 94 -12.28 5.45 2.36
N LEU A 95 -11.43 6.33 1.82
CA LEU A 95 -10.99 7.54 2.51
C LEU A 95 -12.19 8.44 2.88
N ALA A 96 -13.15 8.62 1.96
CA ALA A 96 -14.35 9.37 2.24
C ALA A 96 -15.18 8.75 3.38
N GLY A 97 -15.25 7.42 3.46
CA GLY A 97 -15.91 6.71 4.56
C GLY A 97 -15.20 6.88 5.90
N GLU A 98 -13.87 6.84 5.92
CA GLU A 98 -13.05 7.08 7.11
C GLU A 98 -13.23 8.51 7.64
N LEU A 99 -13.16 9.51 6.76
CA LEU A 99 -13.34 10.91 7.12
C LEU A 99 -14.76 11.23 7.59
N ALA A 100 -15.78 10.54 7.06
CA ALA A 100 -17.16 10.69 7.51
C ALA A 100 -17.42 10.05 8.89
N SER A 101 -16.52 9.16 9.34
CA SER A 101 -16.64 8.43 10.61
C SER A 101 -15.76 8.98 11.74
N ALA A 102 -14.92 9.98 11.43
CA ALA A 102 -14.01 10.66 12.34
C ALA A 102 -14.65 11.91 12.98
#